data_AF-A0A969Z594-F1
#
_entry.id   AF-A0A969Z594-F1
#
_cell.length_a   1.000
_cell.length_b   1.000
_cell.length_c   1.000
_cell.angle_alpha   90.00
_cell.angle_beta   90.00
_cell.angle_gamma   90.00
#
_symmetry.space_group_name_H-M   'P 1'
#
loop_
_entity.id
_entity.type
_entity.pdbx_description
1 polymer ?
#
loop_
_entity_poly.entity_id
_entity_poly.type
_entity_poly.pdbx_seq_one_letter_code
_entity_poly.pdbx_strand_id
1 'polypeptide(L)'
;MIKKITILLFLFLFINIIITISKINETQQVFNYLDNKVNDYDIYVLSFDKVNLNTSNLVNYFKNFNGKILGVYPKINPLYENKIKIKYYSFDKKNLNDNINKFIEDYLSMLSNMGLNEEKEKIYLNGIKISKVRVYASSYEISRLIKKYSNITYK
;
A
#
# COMPACT_ATOMS: atom_id res chain seq x y z
N MET A 1 23.60 50.97 19.04
CA MET A 1 24.13 49.68 18.51
C MET A 1 23.27 48.48 18.90
N ILE A 2 22.86 48.35 20.16
CA ILE A 2 22.05 47.21 20.66
C ILE A 2 20.78 46.97 19.83
N LYS A 3 20.03 48.02 19.46
CA LYS A 3 18.83 47.91 18.60
C LYS A 3 19.10 47.31 17.21
N LYS A 4 20.28 47.57 16.62
CA LYS A 4 20.65 47.03 15.31
C LYS A 4 21.03 45.54 15.41
N ILE A 5 21.65 45.16 16.53
CA ILE A 5 22.05 43.77 16.83
C ILE A 5 20.81 42.91 17.11
N THR A 6 19.82 43.43 17.85
CA THR A 6 18.56 42.71 18.09
C THR A 6 17.75 42.51 16.82
N ILE A 7 17.71 43.49 15.91
CA ILE A 7 17.06 43.33 14.59
C ILE A 7 17.76 42.23 13.77
N LEU A 8 19.09 42.21 13.77
CA LEU A 8 19.87 41.20 13.03
C LEU A 8 19.63 39.79 13.58
N LEU A 9 19.58 39.63 14.91
CA LEU A 9 19.25 38.37 15.57
C LEU A 9 17.85 37.88 15.21
N PHE A 10 16.88 38.81 15.17
CA PHE A 10 15.50 38.46 14.80
C PHE A 10 15.40 38.02 13.34
N LEU A 11 16.14 38.68 12.44
CA LEU A 11 16.19 38.32 11.02
C LEU A 11 16.80 36.93 10.82
N PHE A 12 17.88 36.62 11.54
CA PHE A 12 18.52 35.30 11.50
C PHE A 12 17.57 34.21 12.00
N LEU A 13 16.81 34.48 13.06
CA LEU A 13 15.83 33.54 13.61
C LEU A 13 14.68 33.29 12.62
N PHE A 14 14.23 34.34 11.92
CA PHE A 14 13.20 34.25 10.89
C PHE A 14 13.63 33.40 9.68
N ILE A 15 14.88 33.57 9.23
CA ILE A 15 15.45 32.76 8.14
C ILE A 15 15.51 31.27 8.53
N ASN A 16 15.89 30.96 9.77
CA ASN A 16 15.94 29.56 10.24
C ASN A 16 14.55 28.91 10.31
N ILE A 17 13.51 29.68 10.67
CA ILE A 17 12.12 29.20 10.66
C ILE A 17 11.69 28.88 9.22
N ILE A 18 11.99 29.75 8.26
CA ILE A 18 11.67 29.52 6.84
C ILE A 18 12.35 28.24 6.31
N ILE A 19 13.64 28.03 6.62
CA ILE A 19 14.39 26.83 6.20
C ILE A 19 13.82 25.55 6.84
N THR A 20 13.32 25.64 8.07
CA THR A 20 12.72 24.49 8.76
C THR A 20 11.36 24.13 8.13
N ILE A 21 10.53 25.14 7.82
CA ILE A 21 9.26 24.95 7.13
C ILE A 21 9.49 24.38 5.71
N SER A 22 10.50 24.84 4.98
CA SER A 22 10.80 24.30 3.64
C SER A 22 11.25 22.84 3.69
N LYS A 23 11.99 22.42 4.73
CA LYS A 23 12.35 21.00 4.93
C LYS A 23 11.18 20.12 5.33
N ILE A 24 10.19 20.66 6.05
CA ILE A 24 8.96 19.92 6.41
C ILE A 24 8.09 19.65 5.16
N ASN A 25 8.21 20.47 4.12
CA ASN A 25 7.50 20.28 2.86
C ASN A 25 8.16 19.25 1.91
N GLU A 26 9.25 18.60 2.31
CA GLU A 26 9.82 17.46 1.56
C GLU A 26 9.22 16.10 1.97
N THR A 27 8.18 16.08 2.81
CA THR A 27 7.32 14.89 2.92
C THR A 27 6.16 14.96 1.93
N GLN A 28 6.28 14.13 0.90
CA GLN A 28 5.33 13.83 -0.20
C GLN A 28 5.41 14.75 -1.42
N GLN A 29 6.17 14.33 -2.44
CA GLN A 29 5.91 14.74 -3.82
C GLN A 29 4.52 14.22 -4.24
N VAL A 30 3.52 15.09 -4.11
CA VAL A 30 2.30 15.02 -4.91
C VAL A 30 2.71 15.40 -6.33
N PHE A 31 2.60 14.47 -7.27
CA PHE A 31 2.96 14.70 -8.67
C PHE A 31 2.36 16.01 -9.22
N ASN A 32 3.22 16.87 -9.77
CA ASN A 32 2.82 18.02 -10.58
C ASN A 32 2.16 17.51 -11.86
N TYR A 33 0.82 17.56 -11.88
CA TYR A 33 -0.04 17.11 -12.96
C TYR A 33 -0.04 18.04 -14.18
N LEU A 34 1.10 18.57 -14.64
CA LEU A 34 1.09 19.52 -15.76
C LEU A 34 2.26 19.46 -16.75
N ASP A 35 3.12 18.44 -16.75
CA ASP A 35 4.11 18.28 -17.84
C ASP A 35 4.19 16.83 -18.34
N ASN A 36 3.39 16.54 -19.36
CA ASN A 36 3.76 15.68 -20.51
C ASN A 36 4.27 14.24 -20.26
N LYS A 37 3.60 13.44 -19.41
CA LYS A 37 3.66 11.98 -19.51
C LYS A 37 2.30 11.31 -19.33
N VAL A 38 1.49 11.38 -20.39
CA VAL A 38 0.33 10.53 -20.57
C VAL A 38 0.86 9.13 -20.93
N ASN A 39 0.77 8.17 -20.00
CA ASN A 39 0.96 6.70 -20.18
C ASN A 39 2.19 6.00 -19.57
N ASP A 40 2.93 6.57 -18.62
CA ASP A 40 3.94 5.76 -17.91
C ASP A 40 3.23 4.81 -16.92
N TYR A 41 2.96 3.59 -17.38
CA TYR A 41 2.61 2.48 -16.52
C TYR A 41 3.84 2.05 -15.73
N ASP A 42 3.68 1.87 -14.43
CA ASP A 42 4.74 1.41 -13.54
C ASP A 42 4.18 0.40 -12.53
N ILE A 43 5.08 -0.25 -11.79
CA ILE A 43 4.79 -1.18 -10.72
C ILE A 43 4.69 -0.42 -9.41
N TYR A 44 3.52 -0.48 -8.78
CA TYR A 44 3.25 0.13 -7.49
C TYR A 44 2.99 -0.94 -6.43
N VAL A 45 3.40 -0.66 -5.19
CA VAL A 45 3.01 -1.46 -4.03
C VAL A 45 2.06 -0.66 -3.15
N LEU A 46 0.78 -0.99 -3.24
CA LEU A 46 -0.29 -0.36 -2.48
C LEU A 46 -0.36 -0.97 -1.07
N SER A 47 -0.26 -0.15 -0.02
CA SER A 47 -0.49 -0.56 1.37
C SER A 47 -1.93 -0.30 1.79
N PHE A 48 -2.52 -1.32 2.41
CA PHE A 48 -3.86 -1.36 2.96
C PHE A 48 -3.83 -1.52 4.48
N ASP A 49 -2.74 -1.18 5.17
CA ASP A 49 -2.58 -1.44 6.61
C ASP A 49 -3.65 -0.77 7.49
N LYS A 50 -4.24 0.33 7.01
CA LYS A 50 -5.33 1.08 7.65
C LYS A 50 -6.73 0.71 7.13
N VAL A 51 -6.83 -0.32 6.31
CA VAL A 51 -8.06 -0.75 5.64
C VAL A 51 -8.27 -2.25 5.87
N ASN A 52 -9.52 -2.69 6.08
CA ASN A 52 -9.80 -4.12 6.23
C ASN A 52 -9.91 -4.82 4.86
N LEU A 53 -8.79 -4.87 4.12
CA LEU A 53 -8.71 -5.59 2.85
C LEU A 53 -8.48 -7.10 3.11
N ASN A 54 -9.26 -7.93 2.45
CA ASN A 54 -9.13 -9.39 2.50
C ASN A 54 -9.49 -10.02 1.14
N THR A 55 -9.29 -11.33 1.02
CA THR A 55 -9.63 -12.07 -0.20
C THR A 55 -11.11 -11.97 -0.59
N SER A 56 -12.01 -11.83 0.38
CA SER A 56 -13.46 -11.75 0.13
C SER A 56 -13.90 -10.41 -0.45
N ASN A 57 -13.17 -9.33 -0.21
CA ASN A 57 -13.52 -7.98 -0.68
C ASN A 57 -12.52 -7.38 -1.68
N LEU A 58 -11.40 -8.05 -1.98
CA LEU A 58 -10.36 -7.58 -2.90
C LEU A 58 -10.95 -7.11 -4.24
N VAL A 59 -11.85 -7.90 -4.83
CA VAL A 59 -12.50 -7.60 -6.11
C VAL A 59 -13.22 -6.26 -6.08
N ASN A 60 -13.85 -5.90 -4.96
CA ASN A 60 -14.61 -4.66 -4.83
C ASN A 60 -13.71 -3.43 -4.85
N TYR A 61 -12.49 -3.52 -4.31
CA TYR A 61 -11.51 -2.43 -4.36
C TYR A 61 -11.01 -2.17 -5.79
N PHE A 62 -10.94 -3.22 -6.61
CA PHE A 62 -10.36 -3.16 -7.95
C PHE A 62 -11.37 -3.30 -9.09
N LYS A 63 -12.69 -3.28 -8.81
CA LYS A 63 -13.75 -3.51 -9.80
C LYS A 63 -13.65 -2.62 -11.05
N ASN A 64 -13.25 -1.36 -10.88
CA ASN A 64 -13.11 -0.38 -11.96
C ASN A 64 -11.66 0.00 -12.24
N PHE A 65 -10.69 -0.75 -11.72
CA PHE A 65 -9.27 -0.45 -11.83
C PHE A 65 -8.73 -0.80 -13.21
N ASN A 66 -8.15 0.17 -13.92
CA ASN A 66 -7.58 -0.02 -15.25
C ASN A 66 -6.07 -0.33 -15.17
N GLY A 67 -5.74 -1.43 -14.51
CA GLY A 67 -4.38 -1.93 -14.36
C GLY A 67 -4.37 -3.43 -14.09
N LYS A 68 -3.17 -4.00 -14.01
CA LYS A 68 -2.99 -5.43 -13.71
C LYS A 68 -2.62 -5.61 -12.24
N ILE A 69 -3.34 -6.46 -11.51
CA ILE A 69 -2.92 -6.89 -10.18
C ILE A 69 -1.88 -7.99 -10.36
N LEU A 70 -0.67 -7.75 -9.88
CA LEU A 70 0.47 -8.66 -10.01
C LEU A 70 0.54 -9.66 -8.86
N GLY A 71 0.00 -9.33 -7.69
CA GLY A 71 0.00 -10.21 -6.55
C GLY A 71 -0.34 -9.50 -5.25
N VAL A 72 -0.36 -10.28 -4.17
CA VAL A 72 -0.79 -9.83 -2.84
C VAL A 72 0.20 -10.26 -1.76
N TYR A 73 0.32 -9.43 -0.73
CA TYR A 73 1.08 -9.72 0.48
C TYR A 73 0.10 -10.01 1.61
N PRO A 74 -0.07 -11.28 2.05
CA PRO A 74 -0.92 -11.57 3.19
C PRO A 74 -0.44 -10.84 4.44
N LYS A 75 -1.38 -10.47 5.31
CA LYS A 75 -1.06 -10.04 6.67
C LYS A 75 -0.87 -11.28 7.53
N ILE A 76 0.38 -11.56 7.86
CA ILE A 76 0.76 -12.70 8.69
C ILE A 76 0.59 -12.32 10.17
N ASN A 77 0.04 -13.23 10.97
CA ASN A 77 -0.01 -13.07 12.42
C ASN A 77 1.44 -13.12 12.97
N PRO A 78 1.89 -12.11 13.75
CA PRO A 78 3.24 -12.09 14.32
C PRO A 78 3.62 -13.37 15.08
N LEU A 79 2.66 -14.05 15.72
CA LEU A 79 2.88 -15.33 16.41
C LEU A 79 3.40 -16.44 15.49
N TYR A 80 3.10 -16.35 14.19
CA TYR A 80 3.43 -17.35 13.18
C TYR A 80 4.32 -16.79 12.07
N GLU A 81 4.91 -15.61 12.24
CA GLU A 81 5.71 -14.95 11.19
C GLU A 81 6.93 -15.78 10.75
N ASN A 82 7.55 -16.49 11.70
CA ASN A 82 8.67 -17.39 11.42
C ASN A 82 8.24 -18.73 10.80
N LYS A 83 6.95 -19.05 10.85
CA LYS A 83 6.36 -20.29 10.36
C LYS A 83 5.84 -20.10 8.93
N ILE A 84 5.11 -19.03 8.68
CA ILE A 84 4.45 -18.79 7.39
C ILE A 84 5.47 -18.35 6.33
N LYS A 85 5.65 -19.19 5.31
CA LYS A 85 6.60 -18.95 4.22
C LYS A 85 6.05 -18.02 3.13
N ILE A 86 4.73 -18.00 2.94
CA ILE A 86 4.10 -17.19 1.88
C ILE A 86 4.05 -15.73 2.35
N LYS A 87 5.12 -14.99 2.03
CA LYS A 87 5.21 -13.53 2.25
C LYS A 87 4.62 -12.71 1.09
N TYR A 88 4.55 -13.32 -0.08
CA TYR A 88 3.99 -12.75 -1.30
C TYR A 88 3.40 -13.86 -2.15
N TYR A 89 2.24 -13.61 -2.75
CA TYR A 89 1.61 -14.50 -3.71
C TYR A 89 1.46 -13.80 -5.06
N SER A 90 2.07 -14.35 -6.10
CA SER A 90 2.00 -13.80 -7.45
C SER A 90 0.73 -14.28 -8.16
N PHE A 91 0.04 -13.36 -8.83
CA PHE A 91 -1.10 -13.67 -9.68
C PHE A 91 -0.62 -13.98 -11.10
N ASP A 92 -0.93 -15.18 -11.56
CA ASP A 92 -0.53 -15.74 -12.85
C ASP A 92 -1.71 -15.87 -13.82
N LYS A 93 -2.94 -15.98 -13.33
CA LYS A 93 -4.14 -16.11 -14.16
C LYS A 93 -4.65 -14.77 -14.67
N LYS A 94 -5.38 -14.78 -15.79
CA LYS A 94 -6.05 -13.59 -16.35
C LYS A 94 -7.21 -13.10 -15.47
N ASN A 95 -7.94 -14.03 -14.83
CA ASN A 95 -9.08 -13.73 -13.99
C ASN A 95 -8.63 -13.52 -12.53
N LEU A 96 -9.03 -12.39 -11.94
CA LEU A 96 -8.72 -12.06 -10.55
C LEU A 96 -9.30 -13.08 -9.55
N ASN A 97 -10.54 -13.54 -9.75
CA ASN A 97 -11.18 -14.51 -8.86
C ASN A 97 -10.43 -15.84 -8.85
N ASP A 98 -9.98 -16.31 -10.02
CA ASP A 98 -9.26 -17.58 -10.11
C ASP A 98 -7.89 -17.52 -9.42
N ASN A 99 -7.27 -16.33 -9.40
CA ASN A 99 -6.05 -16.08 -8.63
C ASN A 99 -6.33 -16.05 -7.13
N ILE A 100 -7.40 -15.38 -6.71
CA ILE A 100 -7.81 -15.32 -5.29
C ILE A 100 -8.11 -16.73 -4.76
N ASN A 101 -8.85 -17.55 -5.51
CA ASN A 101 -9.20 -18.91 -5.09
C ASN A 101 -7.96 -19.78 -4.93
N LYS A 102 -7.05 -19.75 -5.92
CA LYS A 102 -5.78 -20.49 -5.85
C LYS A 102 -4.92 -20.03 -4.68
N PHE A 103 -4.85 -18.71 -4.44
CA PHE A 103 -4.17 -18.16 -3.27
C PHE A 103 -4.76 -18.68 -1.95
N ILE A 104 -6.10 -18.72 -1.83
CA ILE A 104 -6.78 -19.25 -0.65
C ILE A 104 -6.42 -20.73 -0.44
N GLU A 105 -6.51 -21.55 -1.49
CA GLU A 105 -6.18 -22.98 -1.45
C GLU A 105 -4.73 -23.21 -1.02
N ASP A 106 -3.78 -22.53 -1.65
CA ASP A 106 -2.34 -22.66 -1.35
C ASP A 106 -2.03 -22.23 0.10
N TYR A 107 -2.65 -21.14 0.56
CA TYR A 107 -2.46 -20.63 1.91
C TYR A 107 -3.07 -21.55 2.98
N LEU A 108 -4.27 -22.08 2.75
CA LEU A 108 -4.93 -23.02 3.66
C LEU A 108 -4.18 -24.36 3.73
N SER A 109 -3.69 -24.85 2.58
CA SER A 109 -2.85 -26.05 2.51
C SER A 109 -1.58 -25.89 3.33
N MET A 110 -0.88 -24.75 3.15
CA MET A 110 0.27 -24.40 3.98
C MET A 110 -0.07 -24.42 5.47
N LEU A 111 -1.13 -23.73 5.92
CA LEU A 111 -1.52 -23.73 7.33
C LEU A 111 -1.81 -25.14 7.86
N SER A 112 -2.44 -25.98 7.04
CA SER A 112 -2.74 -27.38 7.37
C SER A 112 -1.46 -28.18 7.61
N ASN A 113 -0.47 -28.04 6.73
CA ASN A 113 0.83 -28.71 6.85
C ASN A 113 1.64 -28.24 8.07
N MET A 114 1.28 -27.10 8.65
CA MET A 114 1.90 -26.56 9.86
C MET A 114 1.13 -26.85 11.14
N GLY A 115 -0.01 -27.56 11.06
CA GLY A 115 -0.87 -27.84 12.21
C GLY A 115 -1.65 -26.64 12.74
N LEU A 116 -1.80 -25.56 11.93
CA LEU A 116 -2.46 -24.31 12.35
C LEU A 116 -3.96 -24.32 12.01
N ASN A 117 -4.70 -25.29 12.57
CA ASN A 117 -6.11 -25.49 12.22
C ASN A 117 -7.03 -24.35 12.66
N GLU A 118 -6.80 -23.74 13.82
CA GLU A 118 -7.59 -22.60 14.32
C GLU A 118 -7.51 -21.39 13.38
N GLU A 119 -6.37 -21.16 12.73
CA GLU A 119 -6.24 -20.06 11.77
C GLU A 119 -6.98 -20.34 10.47
N LYS A 120 -7.11 -21.62 10.08
CA LYS A 120 -7.92 -22.00 8.90
C LYS A 120 -9.38 -21.64 9.13
N GLU A 121 -9.94 -21.96 10.29
CA GLU A 121 -11.33 -21.63 10.64
C GLU A 121 -11.61 -20.12 10.56
N LYS A 122 -10.69 -19.31 11.08
CA LYS A 122 -10.79 -17.84 11.00
C LYS A 122 -10.77 -17.35 9.55
N ILE A 123 -9.96 -17.97 8.68
CA ILE A 123 -9.86 -17.61 7.26
C ILE A 123 -11.12 -18.01 6.50
N TYR A 124 -11.73 -19.16 6.79
CA TYR A 124 -12.99 -19.55 6.15
C TYR A 124 -14.10 -18.52 6.41
N LEU A 125 -14.14 -17.92 7.61
CA LEU A 125 -15.14 -16.91 7.97
C LEU A 125 -14.81 -15.51 7.43
N ASN A 126 -13.54 -15.10 7.49
CA ASN A 126 -13.16 -13.69 7.29
C ASN A 126 -12.33 -13.42 6.02
N GLY A 127 -11.94 -14.46 5.30
CA GLY A 127 -10.93 -14.39 4.25
C GLY A 127 -9.52 -14.16 4.78
N ILE A 128 -8.53 -14.26 3.90
CA ILE A 128 -7.13 -13.96 4.23
C ILE A 128 -6.96 -12.45 4.19
N LYS A 129 -6.52 -11.85 5.30
CA LYS A 129 -6.22 -10.41 5.36
C LYS A 129 -5.03 -10.09 4.45
N ILE A 130 -5.12 -8.97 3.73
CA ILE A 130 -4.09 -8.54 2.77
C ILE A 130 -3.51 -7.22 3.28
N SER A 131 -2.19 -7.17 3.48
CA SER A 131 -1.48 -5.96 3.91
C SER A 131 -1.14 -5.07 2.72
N LYS A 132 -0.69 -5.65 1.62
CA LYS A 132 -0.27 -4.93 0.42
C LYS A 132 -0.71 -5.63 -0.86
N VAL A 133 -0.89 -4.85 -1.91
CA VAL A 133 -1.19 -5.34 -3.26
C VAL A 133 -0.18 -4.75 -4.23
N ARG A 134 0.47 -5.62 -5.02
CA ARG A 134 1.37 -5.20 -6.09
C ARG A 134 0.57 -5.06 -7.37
N VAL A 135 0.66 -3.92 -8.03
CA VAL A 135 -0.09 -3.62 -9.26
C VAL A 135 0.81 -3.03 -10.33
N TYR A 136 0.45 -3.22 -11.59
CA TYR A 136 1.00 -2.54 -12.75
C TYR A 136 -0.07 -1.63 -13.34
N ALA A 137 0.11 -0.32 -13.22
CA ALA A 137 -0.92 0.67 -13.57
C ALA A 137 -0.30 2.03 -13.92
N SER A 138 -1.10 2.94 -14.46
CA SER A 138 -0.68 4.34 -14.65
C SER A 138 -0.78 5.14 -13.36
N SER A 139 -0.02 6.22 -13.22
CA SER A 139 -0.10 7.12 -12.06
C SER A 139 -1.50 7.73 -11.88
N TYR A 140 -2.25 7.92 -12.98
CA TYR A 140 -3.66 8.34 -12.95
C TYR A 140 -4.54 7.33 -12.23
N GLU A 141 -4.40 6.04 -12.55
CA GLU A 141 -5.17 4.97 -11.93
C GLU A 141 -4.86 4.82 -10.43
N ILE A 142 -3.58 4.91 -10.07
CA ILE A 142 -3.15 4.92 -8.67
C ILE A 142 -3.77 6.09 -7.91
N SER A 143 -3.69 7.29 -8.47
CA SER A 143 -4.22 8.49 -7.82
C SER A 143 -5.74 8.47 -7.70
N ARG A 144 -6.45 7.94 -8.70
CA ARG A 144 -7.90 7.73 -8.66
C ARG A 144 -8.29 6.75 -7.54
N LEU A 145 -7.52 5.68 -7.38
CA LEU A 145 -7.76 4.67 -6.33
C LEU A 145 -7.54 5.26 -4.92
N ILE A 146 -6.47 6.05 -4.73
CA ILE A 146 -6.17 6.71 -3.44
C ILE A 146 -7.20 7.77 -3.09
N LYS A 147 -7.66 8.57 -4.07
CA LYS A 147 -8.74 9.53 -3.85
C LYS A 147 -10.04 8.85 -3.39
N LYS A 148 -10.34 7.66 -3.92
CA LYS A 148 -11.50 6.86 -3.52
C LYS A 148 -11.34 6.23 -2.13
N TYR A 149 -10.12 5.84 -1.78
CA TYR A 149 -9.79 5.18 -0.52
C TYR A 149 -8.61 5.89 0.15
N SER A 150 -8.90 6.97 0.88
CA SER A 150 -7.90 7.89 1.46
C SER A 150 -6.89 7.24 2.42
N ASN A 151 -7.19 6.04 2.91
CA ASN A 151 -6.34 5.27 3.81
C ASN A 151 -5.35 4.34 3.09
N ILE A 152 -5.37 4.28 1.74
CA ILE A 152 -4.40 3.55 0.94
C ILE A 152 -3.19 4.43 0.70
N THR A 153 -2.00 3.87 0.89
CA THR A 153 -0.72 4.52 0.54
C THR A 153 0.03 3.67 -0.48
N TYR A 154 1.05 4.22 -1.14
CA TYR A 154 1.84 3.48 -2.12
C TYR A 154 3.32 3.81 -2.02
N LYS A 155 4.14 2.88 -2.53
CA LYS A 155 5.56 3.06 -2.84
C LYS A 155 5.82 2.60 -4.26
#